data_AF-A0A429X9Y5-F1
#
_entry.id   AF-A0A429X9Y5-F1
#
_cell.length_a   1.000
_cell.length_b   1.000
_cell.length_c   1.000
_cell.angle_alpha   90.00
_cell.angle_beta   90.00
_cell.angle_gamma   90.00
#
_symmetry.space_group_name_H-M   'P 1'
#
loop_
_entity.id
_entity.type
_entity.pdbx_description
1 polymer ?
#
loop_
_entity_poly.entity_id
_entity_poly.type
_entity_poly.pdbx_seq_one_letter_code
_entity_poly.pdbx_strand_id
1 'polypeptide(L)' 'MQITINQITPRRENNGITSVQVHFTARTPDGNINLSGNIPVAEFTNSIDFGVLETTVKQELINRIMNGESPTE' A
#
# COMPACT_ATOMS: atom_id res chain seq x y z
N MET A 1 2.99 -9.84 -19.12
CA MET A 1 3.51 -8.86 -18.13
C MET A 1 2.79 -9.10 -16.82
N GLN A 2 3.53 -9.41 -15.76
CA GLN A 2 2.96 -9.64 -14.42
C GLN A 2 3.47 -8.54 -13.50
N ILE A 3 2.57 -7.84 -12.82
CA ILE A 3 2.92 -6.75 -11.88
C ILE A 3 2.62 -7.23 -10.46
N THR A 4 3.61 -7.14 -9.59
CA THR A 4 3.46 -7.39 -8.15
C THR A 4 3.72 -6.09 -7.42
N ILE A 5 2.74 -5.63 -6.63
CA ILE A 5 2.96 -4.53 -5.69
C ILE A 5 3.69 -5.11 -4.49
N ASN A 6 4.92 -4.66 -4.27
CA ASN A 6 5.77 -5.16 -3.20
C ASN A 6 5.49 -4.38 -1.91
N GLN A 7 5.28 -3.07 -2.02
CA GLN A 7 5.07 -2.21 -0.87
C GLN A 7 4.22 -1.00 -1.24
N ILE A 8 3.33 -0.63 -0.30
CA ILE A 8 2.53 0.59 -0.36
C ILE A 8 2.79 1.36 0.93
N THR A 9 3.29 2.58 0.83
CA THR A 9 3.61 3.45 1.96
C THR A 9 2.81 4.74 1.88
N PRO A 10 1.85 4.99 2.79
CA PRO A 10 1.12 6.25 2.83
C PRO A 10 2.05 7.39 3.28
N ARG A 11 2.02 8.51 2.56
CA ARG A 11 2.66 9.77 2.96
C ARG A 11 1.61 10.70 3.55
N ARG A 12 1.97 11.31 4.68
CA ARG A 12 1.07 12.17 5.46
C ARG A 12 1.60 13.58 5.55
N GLU A 13 0.71 14.55 5.44
CA GLU A 13 0.92 15.95 5.80
C GLU A 13 -0.26 16.43 6.63
N ASN A 14 -0.02 17.22 7.69
CA ASN A 14 -1.07 17.75 8.58
C ASN A 14 -2.10 16.70 9.05
N ASN A 15 -1.62 15.51 9.45
CA ASN A 15 -2.43 14.35 9.85
C ASN A 15 -3.34 13.73 8.76
N GLY A 16 -3.30 14.21 7.51
CA GLY A 16 -4.01 13.60 6.37
C GLY A 16 -3.05 12.83 5.46
N ILE A 17 -3.53 11.74 4.83
CA ILE A 17 -2.77 11.05 3.77
C ILE A 17 -2.88 11.90 2.49
N THR A 18 -1.74 12.37 1.97
CA THR A 18 -1.69 13.24 0.78
C THR A 18 -1.23 12.50 -0.47
N SER A 19 -0.40 11.48 -0.32
CA SER A 19 0.02 10.61 -1.41
C SER A 19 0.36 9.21 -0.92
N VAL A 20 0.56 8.30 -1.86
CA VAL A 20 0.98 6.93 -1.59
C VAL A 20 2.22 6.64 -2.42
N GLN A 21 3.28 6.20 -1.77
CA GLN A 21 4.45 5.68 -2.45
C GLN A 21 4.27 4.19 -2.68
N VAL A 22 4.36 3.77 -3.94
CA VAL A 22 4.19 2.38 -4.35
C VAL A 22 5.50 1.88 -4.91
N HIS A 23 5.95 0.72 -4.43
CA HIS A 23 7.05 -0.04 -5.00
C HIS A 23 6.47 -1.30 -5.63
N PHE A 24 6.80 -1.56 -6.89
CA PHE A 24 6.32 -2.74 -7.60
C PHE A 24 7.39 -3.33 -8.50
N THR A 25 7.28 -4.63 -8.72
CA THR A 25 8.08 -5.36 -9.70
C THR A 25 7.20 -5.74 -10.87
N ALA A 26 7.63 -5.38 -12.08
CA ALA A 26 7.03 -5.85 -13.32
C ALA A 26 7.92 -6.92 -13.94
N ARG A 27 7.38 -8.13 -14.12
CA ARG A 27 8.04 -9.20 -14.88
C ARG A 27 7.64 -9.11 -16.36
N THR A 28 8.63 -8.87 -17.20
CA THR A 28 8.56 -8.87 -18.66
C THR A 28 9.25 -10.13 -19.20
N PRO A 29 9.06 -10.48 -20.49
CA PRO A 29 9.82 -11.57 -21.12
C PRO A 29 11.34 -11.39 -21.03
N ASP A 30 11.79 -10.14 -20.97
CA ASP A 30 13.21 -9.77 -20.95
C ASP A 30 13.80 -9.67 -19.54
N GLY A 31 12.99 -9.84 -18.48
CA GLY A 31 13.46 -9.84 -17.09
C GLY A 31 12.49 -9.21 -16.09
N ASN A 32 13.05 -8.78 -14.94
CA ASN A 32 12.30 -8.09 -13.90
C ASN A 32 12.69 -6.60 -13.87
N ILE A 33 11.69 -5.73 -13.84
CA ILE A 33 11.85 -4.28 -13.69
C ILE A 33 11.32 -3.89 -12.32
N ASN A 34 12.12 -3.21 -11.51
CA ASN A 34 11.68 -2.64 -10.23
C ASN A 34 11.40 -1.16 -10.42
N LEU A 35 10.19 -0.74 -10.07
CA LEU A 35 9.75 0.64 -10.19
C LEU A 35 9.22 1.15 -8.86
N SER A 36 9.40 2.44 -8.64
CA SER A 36 8.81 3.16 -7.52
C SER A 36 8.13 4.42 -8.03
N GLY A 37 6.95 4.71 -7.50
CA GLY A 37 6.14 5.87 -7.91
C GLY A 37 5.46 6.50 -6.72
N ASN A 38 5.18 7.80 -6.82
CA ASN A 38 4.37 8.54 -5.86
C ASN A 38 3.06 8.92 -6.53
N ILE A 39 1.95 8.44 -5.97
CA ILE A 39 0.61 8.68 -6.51
C ILE A 39 -0.12 9.62 -5.53
N PRO A 40 -0.44 10.86 -5.93
CA PRO A 40 -1.26 11.78 -5.14
C PRO A 40 -2.62 11.15 -4.78
N VAL A 41 -3.09 11.35 -3.54
CA VAL A 41 -4.40 10.83 -3.11
C VAL A 41 -5.56 11.42 -3.91
N ALA A 42 -5.38 12.62 -4.43
CA ALA A 42 -6.31 13.26 -5.35
C ALA A 42 -6.62 12.40 -6.60
N GLU A 43 -5.71 11.51 -7.01
CA GLU A 43 -5.91 10.60 -8.14
C GLU A 43 -6.77 9.37 -7.78
N PHE A 44 -6.97 9.08 -6.48
CA PHE A 44 -7.82 7.99 -5.98
C PHE A 44 -9.24 8.46 -5.59
N THR A 45 -9.60 9.70 -5.91
CA THR A 45 -10.74 10.47 -5.36
C THR A 45 -12.13 9.86 -5.55
N ASN A 46 -12.30 8.82 -6.37
CA ASN A 46 -13.60 8.19 -6.61
C ASN A 46 -13.72 6.72 -6.18
N SER A 47 -12.66 6.11 -5.64
CA SER A 47 -12.63 4.65 -5.48
C SER A 47 -12.04 4.14 -4.16
N ILE A 48 -11.48 5.01 -3.32
CA ILE A 48 -10.88 4.58 -2.03
C ILE A 48 -11.44 5.42 -0.88
N ASP A 49 -12.23 4.78 -0.02
CA ASP A 49 -12.55 5.30 1.30
C ASP A 49 -11.36 5.01 2.23
N PHE A 50 -10.52 6.02 2.44
CA PHE A 50 -9.34 5.92 3.30
C PHE A 50 -9.70 5.65 4.76
N GLY A 51 -10.88 6.04 5.22
CA GLY A 51 -11.36 5.75 6.58
C GLY A 51 -11.65 4.26 6.75
N VAL A 52 -12.28 3.63 5.74
CA VAL A 52 -12.47 2.18 5.70
C VAL A 52 -11.14 1.45 5.65
N LEU A 53 -10.23 1.88 4.76
CA LEU A 53 -8.90 1.27 4.64
C LEU A 53 -8.11 1.32 5.97
N GLU A 54 -8.09 2.48 6.63
CA GLU A 54 -7.41 2.65 7.91
C GLU A 54 -8.03 1.77 9.00
N THR A 55 -9.37 1.68 9.03
CA THR A 55 -10.09 0.81 9.96
C THR A 55 -9.76 -0.66 9.74
N THR A 56 -9.74 -1.12 8.48
CA THR A 56 -9.38 -2.49 8.13
C THR A 56 -7.94 -2.82 8.53
N VAL A 57 -6.99 -1.94 8.24
CA VAL A 57 -5.57 -2.14 8.61
C VAL A 57 -5.38 -2.17 10.12
N LYS A 58 -6.03 -1.26 10.87
CA LYS A 58 -6.00 -1.26 12.34
C LYS A 58 -6.57 -2.57 12.90
N GLN A 59 -7.71 -3.01 12.38
CA GLN A 59 -8.35 -4.24 12.85
C GLN A 59 -7.50 -5.47 12.56
N GLU A 60 -6.90 -5.55 11.38
CA GLU A 60 -5.98 -6.63 11.00
C GLU A 60 -4.74 -6.65 11.90
N LEU A 61 -4.17 -5.47 12.21
CA LEU A 61 -3.05 -5.37 13.14
C LEU A 61 -3.42 -5.81 14.57
N ILE A 62 -4.60 -5.39 15.06
CA ILE A 62 -5.12 -5.82 16.36
C ILE A 62 -5.31 -7.34 16.38
N ASN A 63 -5.92 -7.91 15.33
CA ASN A 63 -6.12 -9.35 15.22
C ASN A 63 -4.79 -10.09 15.26
N ARG A 64 -3.77 -9.62 14.54
CA ARG A 64 -2.42 -10.21 14.55
C ARG A 64 -1.76 -10.14 15.92
N ILE A 65 -1.85 -9.00 16.61
CA ILE A 65 -1.34 -8.85 17.98
C ILE A 65 -2.05 -9.80 18.95
N MET A 66 -3.38 -9.89 18.85
CA MET A 66 -4.19 -10.74 19.72
C MET A 66 -4.00 -12.24 19.44
N ASN A 67 -3.70 -12.60 18.19
CA ASN A 67 -3.49 -13.99 17.76
C ASN A 67 -2.01 -14.41 17.75
N GLY A 68 -1.07 -13.50 18.06
CA GLY A 68 0.37 -13.78 18.07
C GLY A 68 0.99 -13.99 16.68
N GLU A 69 0.31 -13.58 15.62
CA GLU A 69 0.81 -13.72 14.24
C GLU A 69 1.80 -12.60 13.93
N SER A 70 3.07 -12.97 13.74
CA SER A 70 4.12 -12.04 13.33
C SER A 70 3.94 -11.66 11.85
N PRO A 71 4.31 -10.44 11.42
CA PRO A 71 4.26 -10.08 10.01
C PRO A 71 5.17 -11.03 9.23
N THR A 72 4.61 -11.78 8.27
CA THR A 72 5.42 -12.51 7.30
C THR A 72 6.15 -11.50 6.42
N GLU A 73 7.48 -11.62 6.39
CA GLU A 73 8.41 -10.89 5.51
C GLU A 73 8.04 -10.98 4.03
#